data_AF-A0A2S5MYH9-F1
#
_entry.id   AF-A0A2S5MYH9-F1
#
_cell.length_a   1.000
_cell.length_b   1.000
_cell.length_c   1.000
_cell.angle_alpha   90.00
_cell.angle_beta   90.00
_cell.angle_gamma   90.00
#
_symmetry.space_group_name_H-M   'P 1'
#
loop_
_entity.id
_entity.type
_entity.pdbx_description
1 polymer ?
#
loop_
_entity_poly.entity_id
_entity_poly.type
_entity_poly.pdbx_seq_one_letter_code
_entity_poly.pdbx_strand_id
1 'polypeptide(L)'
;MLAGEMPKAKPVAVAALSTPSLAGRWSGTPHVIRNDASRCTDGDCKLVLDIVACASGWCAIEVDRANACATEVMQLKTHSDTKRKDAFEGKLSLGKDTQNYVIDAHLMAAEDDTPAMLELVGDTGPEFRWFRRSFPFHAALTRVGDAVCKSSEKPLS
;
A
#
# COMPACT_ATOMS: atom_id res chain seq x y z
N MET A 1 -42.89 -43.34 -17.59
CA MET A 1 -43.22 -42.06 -16.93
C MET A 1 -42.10 -41.77 -15.93
N LEU A 2 -41.36 -40.69 -16.20
CA LEU A 2 -40.65 -39.78 -15.29
C LEU A 2 -39.58 -40.34 -14.32
N ALA A 3 -38.33 -40.36 -14.80
CA ALA A 3 -37.16 -40.18 -13.93
C ALA A 3 -37.07 -38.70 -13.52
N GLY A 4 -37.17 -38.42 -12.22
CA GLY A 4 -36.97 -37.07 -11.67
C GLY A 4 -35.48 -36.81 -11.46
N GLU A 5 -34.91 -35.92 -12.25
CA GLU A 5 -33.55 -35.39 -12.03
C GLU A 5 -33.59 -34.42 -10.83
N MET A 6 -32.82 -34.73 -9.78
CA MET A 6 -32.66 -33.83 -8.64
C MET A 6 -31.72 -32.67 -9.03
N PRO A 7 -32.05 -31.41 -8.69
CA PRO A 7 -31.27 -30.26 -9.11
C PRO A 7 -29.88 -30.26 -8.45
N LYS A 8 -28.86 -30.18 -9.30
CA LYS A 8 -27.46 -30.00 -8.95
C LYS A 8 -27.30 -28.71 -8.14
N ALA A 9 -27.06 -28.84 -6.83
CA ALA A 9 -26.81 -27.70 -5.96
C ALA A 9 -25.59 -26.92 -6.47
N LYS A 10 -25.80 -25.65 -6.82
CA LYS A 10 -24.69 -24.72 -7.08
C LYS A 10 -23.91 -24.53 -5.78
N PRO A 11 -22.56 -24.61 -5.79
CA PRO A 11 -21.81 -24.21 -4.62
C PRO A 11 -22.13 -22.75 -4.32
N VAL A 12 -22.61 -22.50 -3.11
CA VAL A 12 -22.73 -21.15 -2.56
C VAL A 12 -21.30 -20.64 -2.47
N ALA A 13 -20.96 -19.66 -3.31
CA ALA A 13 -19.70 -18.94 -3.19
C ALA A 13 -19.73 -18.26 -1.82
N VAL A 14 -18.95 -18.78 -0.88
CA VAL A 14 -18.59 -18.06 0.32
C VAL A 14 -17.79 -16.87 -0.18
N ALA A 15 -18.36 -15.67 -0.13
CA ALA A 15 -17.61 -14.45 -0.37
C ALA A 15 -16.49 -14.43 0.67
N ALA A 16 -15.28 -14.80 0.25
CA ALA A 16 -14.09 -14.53 1.02
C ALA A 16 -14.11 -13.03 1.30
N LEU A 17 -13.98 -12.65 2.57
CA LEU A 17 -13.78 -11.26 2.96
C LEU A 17 -12.51 -10.81 2.25
N SER A 18 -12.66 -10.19 1.07
CA SER A 18 -11.54 -9.79 0.25
C SER A 18 -10.82 -8.67 1.00
N THR A 19 -9.57 -8.92 1.40
CA THR A 19 -8.67 -7.86 1.83
C THR A 19 -8.70 -6.75 0.77
N PRO A 20 -8.87 -5.48 1.15
CA PRO A 20 -8.97 -4.42 0.16
C PRO A 20 -7.69 -4.36 -0.68
N SER A 21 -7.88 -4.17 -1.99
CA SER A 21 -6.76 -4.14 -2.93
C SER A 21 -6.00 -2.83 -2.81
N LEU A 22 -4.69 -2.90 -2.59
CA LEU A 22 -3.80 -1.74 -2.66
C LEU A 22 -3.17 -1.55 -4.03
N ALA A 23 -3.39 -2.47 -4.97
CA ALA A 23 -2.82 -2.37 -6.31
C ALA A 23 -3.10 -0.99 -6.89
N GLY A 24 -2.14 -0.37 -7.59
CA GLY A 24 -2.35 0.93 -8.23
C GLY A 24 -1.17 1.88 -8.07
N ARG A 25 -1.29 3.03 -8.74
CA ARG A 25 -0.37 4.16 -8.59
C ARG A 25 -0.91 5.14 -7.56
N TRP A 26 -0.06 5.48 -6.61
CA TRP A 26 -0.36 6.34 -5.47
C TRP A 26 0.60 7.52 -5.45
N SER A 27 0.09 8.72 -5.20
CA SER A 27 0.90 9.94 -5.17
C SER A 27 0.48 10.84 -4.02
N GLY A 28 1.45 11.46 -3.35
CA GLY A 28 1.18 12.43 -2.30
C GLY A 28 2.43 13.10 -1.76
N THR A 29 2.23 14.00 -0.81
CA THR A 29 3.33 14.75 -0.17
C THR A 29 3.62 14.15 1.20
N PRO A 30 4.78 13.53 1.40
CA PRO A 30 5.19 13.06 2.71
C PRO A 30 5.72 14.22 3.54
N HIS A 31 5.42 14.23 4.83
CA HIS A 31 5.83 15.31 5.74
C HIS A 31 7.35 15.38 5.98
N VAL A 32 8.10 14.31 5.66
CA VAL A 32 9.52 14.16 6.03
C VAL A 32 10.47 14.13 4.84
N ILE A 33 9.98 14.05 3.60
CA ILE A 33 10.82 14.20 2.40
C ILE A 33 11.01 15.69 2.08
N ARG A 34 11.39 16.49 3.08
CA ARG A 34 11.78 17.89 2.84
C ARG A 34 13.20 18.00 2.27
N ASN A 35 14.00 16.93 2.33
CA ASN A 35 15.45 16.98 2.07
C ASN A 35 15.94 16.04 0.96
N ASP A 36 15.07 15.34 0.22
CA ASP A 36 15.51 14.54 -0.93
C ASP A 36 15.18 15.24 -2.25
N ALA A 37 16.17 15.95 -2.79
CA ALA A 37 16.06 16.68 -4.04
C ALA A 37 15.68 15.80 -5.24
N SER A 38 15.90 14.47 -5.17
CA SER A 38 15.52 13.58 -6.26
C SER A 38 14.00 13.47 -6.46
N ARG A 39 13.21 13.77 -5.42
CA ARG A 39 11.74 13.70 -5.39
C ARG A 39 11.05 15.05 -5.53
N CYS A 40 11.83 16.14 -5.57
CA CYS A 40 11.30 17.50 -5.60
C CYS A 40 11.44 18.10 -7.00
N THR A 41 10.40 18.77 -7.47
CA THR A 41 10.41 19.58 -8.71
C THR A 41 9.85 20.95 -8.36
N ASP A 42 10.61 22.01 -8.64
CA ASP A 42 10.19 23.41 -8.39
C ASP A 42 9.70 23.70 -6.96
N GLY A 43 10.23 22.96 -5.97
CA GLY A 43 9.86 23.08 -4.55
C GLY A 43 8.74 22.14 -4.09
N ASP A 44 8.06 21.46 -5.02
CA ASP A 44 7.05 20.45 -4.73
C ASP A 44 7.67 19.05 -4.67
N CYS A 45 7.74 18.49 -3.46
CA CYS A 45 8.24 17.14 -3.22
C CYS A 45 7.08 16.14 -3.20
N LYS A 46 7.12 15.15 -4.09
CA LYS A 46 6.10 14.10 -4.16
C LYS A 46 6.72 12.72 -3.97
N LEU A 47 6.01 11.89 -3.23
CA LEU A 47 6.24 10.45 -3.20
C LEU A 47 5.25 9.80 -4.16
N VAL A 48 5.76 9.08 -5.15
CA VAL A 48 4.94 8.31 -6.10
C VAL A 48 5.31 6.85 -5.96
N LEU A 49 4.30 6.02 -5.69
CA LEU A 49 4.45 4.59 -5.46
C LEU A 49 3.54 3.80 -6.41
N ASP A 50 4.11 2.84 -7.11
CA ASP A 50 3.36 1.78 -7.75
C ASP A 50 3.28 0.59 -6.79
N ILE A 51 2.08 0.33 -6.26
CA ILE A 51 1.82 -0.78 -5.35
C ILE A 51 1.29 -1.96 -6.15
N VAL A 52 1.89 -3.14 -5.95
CA VAL A 52 1.54 -4.39 -6.62
C VAL A 52 1.54 -5.55 -5.63
N ALA A 53 0.84 -6.63 -5.96
CA ALA A 53 0.87 -7.85 -5.15
C ALA A 53 2.25 -8.52 -5.22
N CYS A 54 2.73 -9.04 -4.10
CA CYS A 54 4.00 -9.76 -3.98
C CYS A 54 3.93 -10.85 -2.90
N ALA A 55 5.02 -11.59 -2.67
CA ALA A 55 5.04 -12.69 -1.68
C ALA A 55 4.71 -12.20 -0.25
N SER A 56 5.09 -10.97 0.08
CA SER A 56 4.81 -10.33 1.37
C SER A 56 3.38 -9.80 1.52
N GLY A 57 2.55 -9.89 0.48
CA GLY A 57 1.22 -9.30 0.39
C GLY A 57 1.21 -8.19 -0.67
N TRP A 58 1.77 -7.03 -0.31
CA TRP A 58 1.88 -5.86 -1.18
C TRP A 58 3.30 -5.30 -1.14
N CYS A 59 3.83 -4.97 -2.31
CA CYS A 59 5.13 -4.33 -2.46
C CYS A 59 4.95 -3.02 -3.22
N ALA A 60 5.63 -1.97 -2.78
CA ALA A 60 5.61 -0.67 -3.45
C ALA A 60 6.97 -0.34 -4.05
N ILE A 61 6.93 0.03 -5.32
CA ILE A 61 8.06 0.47 -6.10
C ILE A 61 7.97 1.98 -6.22
N GLU A 62 9.06 2.67 -5.91
CA GLU A 62 9.13 4.10 -6.14
C GLU A 62 9.16 4.40 -7.64
N VAL A 63 8.33 5.36 -8.06
CA VAL A 63 8.33 5.91 -9.41
C VAL A 63 9.06 7.25 -9.37
N ASP A 64 10.15 7.37 -10.11
CA ASP A 64 10.96 8.57 -10.11
C ASP A 64 10.37 9.70 -10.99
N ARG A 65 11.06 10.84 -11.06
CA ARG A 65 10.63 12.00 -11.85
C ARG A 65 10.62 11.76 -13.37
N ALA A 66 11.39 10.79 -13.86
CA ALA A 66 11.33 10.37 -15.25
C ALA A 66 10.19 9.38 -15.52
N ASN A 67 9.31 9.16 -14.52
CA ASN A 67 8.25 8.16 -14.54
C ASN A 67 8.81 6.73 -14.73
N ALA A 68 10.04 6.50 -14.30
CA ALA A 68 10.69 5.21 -14.35
C ALA A 68 10.56 4.47 -13.02
N CYS A 69 10.51 3.14 -13.09
CA CYS A 69 10.50 2.28 -11.92
C CYS A 69 11.90 2.26 -11.30
N ALA A 70 12.00 2.77 -10.07
CA ALA A 70 13.24 2.80 -9.32
C ALA A 70 13.37 1.52 -8.48
N THR A 71 13.45 1.65 -7.15
CA THR A 71 13.61 0.52 -6.23
C THR A 71 12.30 0.18 -5.54
N GLU A 72 12.17 -1.07 -5.11
CA GLU A 72 11.18 -1.43 -4.10
C GLU A 72 11.55 -0.72 -2.79
N VAL A 73 10.59 0.00 -2.23
CA VAL A 73 10.78 0.83 -1.02
C VAL A 73 9.86 0.40 0.11
N MET A 74 8.80 -0.36 -0.15
CA MET A 74 7.80 -0.70 0.86
C MET A 74 7.30 -2.12 0.70
N GLN A 75 7.09 -2.80 1.83
CA GLN A 75 6.41 -4.08 1.90
C GLN A 75 5.31 -3.98 2.96
N LEU A 76 4.11 -4.41 2.63
CA LEU A 76 2.92 -4.38 3.47
C LEU A 76 2.22 -5.74 3.46
N LYS A 77 1.74 -6.15 4.63
CA LYS A 77 0.80 -7.27 4.79
C LYS A 77 -0.46 -6.77 5.49
N THR A 78 -1.55 -7.54 5.40
CA THR A 78 -2.75 -7.27 6.19
C THR A 78 -2.39 -7.11 7.67
N HIS A 79 -2.96 -6.11 8.31
CA HIS A 79 -2.68 -5.82 9.72
C HIS A 79 -3.08 -7.02 10.60
N SER A 80 -2.26 -7.30 11.62
CA SER A 80 -2.43 -8.46 12.51
C SER A 80 -3.70 -8.37 13.37
N ASP A 81 -4.12 -7.17 13.75
CA ASP A 81 -5.45 -6.92 14.33
C ASP A 81 -6.57 -7.05 13.29
N THR A 82 -7.26 -8.19 13.32
CA THR A 82 -8.40 -8.53 12.46
C THR A 82 -9.59 -7.55 12.51
N LYS A 83 -9.66 -6.67 13.51
CA LYS A 83 -10.70 -5.63 13.58
C LYS A 83 -10.43 -4.49 12.61
N ARG A 84 -9.18 -4.30 12.17
CA ARG A 84 -8.75 -3.23 11.28
C ARG A 84 -8.69 -3.73 9.84
N LYS A 85 -9.86 -3.92 9.23
CA LYS A 85 -10.01 -4.55 7.91
C LYS A 85 -9.35 -3.79 6.76
N ASP A 86 -9.23 -2.48 6.90
CA ASP A 86 -8.60 -1.58 5.93
C ASP A 86 -7.22 -1.11 6.42
N ALA A 87 -6.58 -1.88 7.29
CA ALA A 87 -5.24 -1.59 7.77
C ALA A 87 -4.22 -2.64 7.31
N PHE A 88 -3.00 -2.16 7.16
CA PHE A 88 -1.83 -2.93 6.77
C PHE A 88 -0.66 -2.54 7.67
N GLU A 89 0.26 -3.48 7.88
CA GLU A 89 1.47 -3.26 8.66
C GLU A 89 2.67 -3.71 7.84
N GLY A 90 3.82 -3.05 8.03
CA GLY A 90 4.99 -3.41 7.25
C GLY A 90 6.20 -2.52 7.46
N LYS A 91 7.00 -2.39 6.41
CA LYS A 91 8.28 -1.68 6.43
C LYS A 91 8.40 -0.75 5.23
N LEU A 92 9.07 0.38 5.45
CA LEU A 92 9.40 1.38 4.45
C LEU A 92 10.88 1.76 4.53
N SER A 93 11.55 1.81 3.38
CA SER A 93 12.93 2.26 3.21
C SER A 93 13.02 3.15 1.97
N LEU A 94 13.23 4.45 2.15
CA LEU A 94 13.21 5.45 1.07
C LEU A 94 14.60 5.70 0.46
N GLY A 95 15.51 4.72 0.55
CA GLY A 95 16.87 4.79 0.01
C GLY A 95 17.97 4.47 1.02
N LYS A 96 19.19 4.23 0.52
CA LYS A 96 20.34 3.67 1.27
C LYS A 96 20.75 4.47 2.52
N ASP A 97 20.51 5.78 2.53
CA ASP A 97 20.88 6.67 3.64
C ASP A 97 19.67 7.19 4.42
N THR A 98 18.47 6.65 4.13
CA THR A 98 17.24 7.01 4.84
C THR A 98 16.97 6.03 5.96
N GLN A 99 16.31 6.51 7.02
CA GLN A 99 15.97 5.65 8.13
C GLN A 99 14.89 4.66 7.70
N ASN A 100 15.06 3.39 8.05
CA ASN A 100 14.02 2.40 7.87
C ASN A 100 12.88 2.65 8.86
N TYR A 101 11.65 2.59 8.38
CA TYR A 101 10.46 2.75 9.19
C TYR A 101 9.71 1.42 9.30
N VAL A 102 9.25 1.11 10.51
CA VAL A 102 8.12 0.19 10.69
C VAL A 102 6.86 1.04 10.52
N ILE A 103 5.98 0.66 9.60
CA ILE A 103 4.83 1.46 9.22
C ILE A 103 3.51 0.76 9.51
N ASP A 104 2.51 1.58 9.80
CA ASP A 104 1.10 1.23 9.77
C ASP A 104 0.46 2.03 8.64
N ALA A 105 -0.37 1.36 7.85
CA ALA A 105 -1.01 1.93 6.69
C ALA A 105 -2.52 1.73 6.78
N HIS A 106 -3.29 2.77 6.51
CA HIS A 106 -4.74 2.72 6.51
C HIS A 106 -5.30 3.16 5.17
N LEU A 107 -6.10 2.29 4.56
CA LEU A 107 -6.82 2.58 3.34
C LEU A 107 -8.17 3.20 3.68
N MET A 108 -8.39 4.40 3.16
CA MET A 108 -9.71 5.00 3.04
C MET A 108 -10.20 4.72 1.62
N ALA A 109 -11.30 3.97 1.52
CA ALA A 109 -11.90 3.62 0.24
C ALA A 109 -12.33 4.87 -0.53
N ALA A 110 -12.44 4.75 -1.85
CA ALA A 110 -13.01 5.83 -2.66
C ALA A 110 -14.49 6.04 -2.29
N GLU A 111 -14.90 7.31 -2.19
CA GLU A 111 -16.27 7.72 -1.90
C GLU A 111 -16.71 8.72 -2.95
N ASP A 112 -17.78 8.44 -3.70
CA ASP A 112 -18.34 9.29 -4.75
C ASP A 112 -17.26 9.91 -5.66
N ASP A 113 -16.95 11.20 -5.48
CA ASP A 113 -15.98 11.99 -6.25
C ASP A 113 -14.58 12.06 -5.60
N THR A 114 -14.36 11.36 -4.49
CA THR A 114 -13.10 11.32 -3.73
C THR A 114 -12.33 10.04 -4.05
N PRO A 115 -11.13 10.12 -4.66
CA PRO A 115 -10.31 8.95 -4.90
C PRO A 115 -9.87 8.30 -3.58
N ALA A 116 -9.62 6.98 -3.62
CA ALA A 116 -9.10 6.26 -2.47
C ALA A 116 -7.81 6.91 -1.95
N MET A 117 -7.66 6.94 -0.63
CA MET A 117 -6.49 7.49 0.05
C MET A 117 -5.81 6.41 0.89
N LEU A 118 -4.48 6.39 0.85
CA LEU A 118 -3.64 5.54 1.67
C LEU A 118 -2.84 6.43 2.62
N GLU A 119 -3.19 6.37 3.90
CA GLU A 119 -2.43 7.02 4.96
C GLU A 119 -1.32 6.10 5.45
N LEU A 120 -0.10 6.60 5.51
CA LEU A 120 1.08 5.90 6.02
C LEU A 120 1.63 6.65 7.22
N VAL A 121 1.81 5.94 8.34
CA VAL A 121 2.49 6.44 9.54
C VAL A 121 3.66 5.52 9.87
N GLY A 122 4.81 6.09 10.24
CA GLY A 122 6.03 5.31 10.48
C GLY A 122 6.72 5.62 11.81
N ASP A 123 7.31 4.59 12.39
CA ASP A 123 8.23 4.63 13.52
C ASP A 123 9.63 4.18 13.06
N THR A 124 10.68 4.76 13.63
CA THR A 124 12.07 4.34 13.45
C THR A 124 12.52 3.31 14.48
N GLY A 125 11.68 3.02 15.48
CA GLY A 125 11.88 1.93 16.44
C GLY A 125 11.67 0.53 15.85
N PRO A 126 12.02 -0.53 16.60
CA PRO A 126 11.89 -1.92 16.12
C PRO A 126 10.44 -2.37 15.95
N GLU A 127 9.48 -1.69 16.60
CA GLU A 127 8.06 -1.99 16.57
C GLU A 127 7.25 -0.70 16.37
N PHE A 128 6.09 -0.81 15.73
CA PHE A 128 5.19 0.32 15.55
C PHE A 128 4.50 0.67 16.87
N ARG A 129 4.73 1.90 17.37
CA ARG A 129 4.13 2.38 18.63
C ARG A 129 3.01 3.37 18.34
N TRP A 130 1.78 2.90 18.48
CA TRP A 130 0.57 3.69 18.23
C TRP A 130 0.30 4.79 19.26
N PHE A 131 0.74 4.61 20.52
CA PHE A 131 0.54 5.58 21.62
C PHE A 131 1.50 6.79 21.61
N ARG A 132 1.99 7.22 20.46
CA ARG A 132 2.94 8.34 20.39
C ARG A 132 2.24 9.65 20.05
N ARG A 133 2.83 10.74 20.56
CA ARG A 133 2.35 12.11 20.30
C ARG A 133 2.65 12.58 18.87
N SER A 134 3.65 12.00 18.22
CA SER A 134 4.02 12.28 16.82
C SER A 134 4.73 11.09 16.19
N PHE A 135 4.61 10.96 14.86
CA PHE A 135 5.26 9.93 14.06
C PHE A 135 6.41 10.52 13.25
N PRO A 136 7.62 9.93 13.31
CA PRO A 136 8.78 10.34 12.49
C PRO A 136 8.58 10.22 10.97
N PHE A 137 7.52 9.57 10.51
CA PHE A 137 7.13 9.54 9.11
C PHE A 137 5.61 9.62 9.04
N HIS A 138 5.12 10.46 8.13
CA HIS A 138 3.70 10.54 7.76
C HIS A 138 3.59 10.89 6.29
N ALA A 139 2.71 10.20 5.58
CA ALA A 139 2.36 10.49 4.20
C ALA A 139 0.90 10.15 3.95
N ALA A 140 0.18 11.06 3.30
CA ALA A 140 -1.14 10.80 2.74
C ALA A 140 -1.00 10.69 1.22
N LEU A 141 -1.32 9.52 0.67
CA LEU A 141 -1.23 9.25 -0.76
C LEU A 141 -2.62 9.09 -1.35
N THR A 142 -2.86 9.69 -2.50
CA THR A 142 -4.10 9.53 -3.27
C THR A 142 -3.87 8.56 -4.42
N ARG A 143 -4.83 7.69 -4.71
CA ARG A 143 -4.77 6.82 -5.89
C ARG A 143 -4.94 7.67 -7.15
N VAL A 144 -3.97 7.62 -8.05
CA VAL A 144 -3.93 8.44 -9.29
C VAL A 144 -3.95 7.60 -10.57
N GLY A 145 -3.94 6.27 -10.47
CA GLY A 145 -4.01 5.39 -11.63
C GLY A 145 -3.66 3.94 -11.31
N ASP A 146 -3.33 3.19 -12.35
CA ASP A 146 -2.86 1.81 -12.24
C ASP A 146 -1.33 1.73 -12.12
N ALA A 147 -0.86 0.70 -11.43
CA ALA A 147 0.57 0.43 -11.30
C ALA A 147 1.13 -0.09 -12.63
N VAL A 148 2.30 0.42 -13.01
CA VAL A 148 3.04 0.03 -14.22
C VAL A 148 4.31 -0.74 -13.85
N CYS A 149 4.88 -0.44 -12.68
CA CYS A 149 6.02 -1.15 -12.14
C CYS A 149 5.69 -2.57 -11.68
N LYS A 150 6.71 -3.43 -11.63
CA LYS A 150 6.62 -4.81 -11.16
C LYS A 150 7.51 -4.97 -9.94
N SER A 151 7.06 -5.73 -8.94
CA SER A 151 7.90 -6.10 -7.81
C SER A 151 8.99 -7.06 -8.29
N SER A 152 10.15 -7.00 -7.63
CA SER A 152 11.22 -7.98 -7.76
C SER A 152 10.87 -9.32 -7.12
N GLU A 153 9.93 -9.34 -6.17
CA GLU A 153 9.42 -10.57 -5.57
C GLU A 153 8.35 -11.20 -6.49
N LYS A 154 8.47 -12.51 -6.74
CA LYS A 154 7.42 -13.24 -7.46
C LYS A 154 6.17 -13.35 -6.57
N PRO A 155 4.96 -13.09 -7.09
CA PRO A 155 3.73 -13.40 -6.37
C PRO A 155 3.69 -14.89 -5.99
N LEU A 156 3.25 -15.20 -4.77
CA LEU A 156 2.92 -16.57 -4.39
C LEU A 156 1.73 -17.03 -5.27
N SER A 157 1.97 -18.05 -6.12
CA SER A 157 0.97 -18.66 -7.00
C SER A 157 0.02 -19.59 -6.25
#